data_AF-A0A9E2C1U0-F1
#
_entry.id   AF-A0A9E2C1U0-F1
#
_cell.length_a   1.000
_cell.length_b   1.000
_cell.length_c   1.000
_cell.angle_alpha   90.00
_cell.angle_beta   90.00
_cell.angle_gamma   90.00
#
_symmetry.space_group_name_H-M   'P 1'
#
loop_
_entity.id
_entity.type
_entity.pdbx_description
1 polymer ?
#
loop_
_entity_poly.entity_id
_entity_poly.type
_entity_poly.pdbx_seq_one_letter_code
_entity_poly.pdbx_strand_id
1 'polypeptide(L)'
;MGSVEISSSRAGATIYVNDKLQEEKTPTTLTLEAGTYTIRAELEGYTCTPQEQAVRVSRAASSQFIFFTLIEEQKTRREITIRTEPIEGEIFIDSVLVGTGEAIIPHEFGVFNIMFGDVADYVSPEPVRLTVTPTNANPVVTGTYLKMLEFAAYCTAENTVMTEGNIGYEVGVYFKGEAPKVSATHGPRVKEIPGSQKFGWELGMGDPNRNPPGSDYIEFIFTMPEGEVSALPLSLKLYLYRSNKKYPLSISGRSEVTVMVNGRIFLDNYRPHNGPEAVEFDRFEEWSLQHTLIPGENRVMIRSGNNNNIHNYLWKIAIE
;
A
#
# COMPACT_ATOMS: atom_id res chain seq x y z
N MET A 1 8.46 65.23 41.18
CA MET A 1 8.15 63.86 40.74
C MET A 1 6.66 63.65 40.61
N GLY A 2 6.25 62.85 39.62
CA GLY A 2 4.89 62.32 39.45
C GLY A 2 4.98 60.84 39.04
N SER A 3 3.88 60.10 39.19
CA SER A 3 3.85 58.66 38.95
C SER A 3 3.19 58.31 37.61
N VAL A 4 3.71 57.27 36.96
CA VAL A 4 3.13 56.66 35.75
C VAL A 4 2.99 55.16 35.97
N GLU A 5 1.77 54.66 35.93
CA GLU A 5 1.45 53.24 35.96
C GLU A 5 1.45 52.69 34.53
N ILE A 6 2.25 51.66 34.30
CA ILE A 6 2.51 51.06 33.00
C ILE A 6 2.12 49.59 33.07
N SER A 7 1.13 49.20 32.28
CA SER A 7 0.63 47.82 32.23
C SER A 7 0.49 47.32 30.79
N SER A 8 0.36 46.00 30.62
CA SER A 8 0.14 45.38 29.31
C SER A 8 -0.75 44.14 29.41
N SER A 9 -1.32 43.71 28.28
CA SER A 9 -2.20 42.53 28.21
C SER A 9 -1.52 41.23 28.64
N ARG A 10 -0.17 41.18 28.63
CA ARG A 10 0.65 40.13 29.26
C ARG A 10 1.71 40.78 30.15
N ALA A 11 1.94 40.25 31.34
CA ALA A 11 2.98 40.76 32.25
C ALA A 11 4.39 40.37 31.79
N GLY A 12 5.40 41.09 32.28
CA GLY A 12 6.82 40.82 32.04
C GLY A 12 7.41 41.51 30.82
N ALA A 13 6.69 42.46 30.21
CA ALA A 13 7.23 43.23 29.09
C ALA A 13 8.30 44.22 29.57
N THR A 14 9.39 44.30 28.84
CA THR A 14 10.49 45.25 29.03
C THR A 14 10.01 46.66 28.70
N ILE A 15 10.35 47.63 29.53
CA ILE A 15 9.90 49.02 29.40
C ILE A 15 11.06 49.90 28.96
N TYR A 16 10.79 50.79 27.99
CA TYR A 16 11.70 51.84 27.56
C TYR A 16 11.05 53.21 27.79
N VAL A 17 11.81 54.15 28.34
CA VAL A 17 11.41 55.55 28.52
C VAL A 17 12.39 56.42 27.76
N ASN A 18 11.92 57.15 26.74
CA ASN A 18 12.76 57.89 25.78
C ASN A 18 13.92 57.02 25.25
N ASP A 19 13.58 55.80 24.80
CA ASP A 19 14.50 54.76 24.31
C ASP A 19 15.54 54.26 25.32
N LYS A 20 15.43 54.62 26.60
CA LYS A 20 16.25 54.06 27.66
C LYS A 20 15.54 52.91 28.36
N LEU A 21 16.19 51.76 28.35
CA LEU A 21 15.77 50.57 29.08
C LEU A 21 15.60 50.87 30.57
N GLN A 22 14.49 50.43 31.14
CA GLN A 22 14.23 50.44 32.59
C GLN A 22 14.49 49.07 33.19
N GLU A 23 14.77 49.02 34.50
CA GLU A 23 14.99 47.76 35.22
C GLU A 23 13.66 47.03 35.47
N GLU A 24 12.58 47.78 35.63
CA GLU A 24 11.24 47.27 35.88
C GLU A 24 10.56 46.74 34.60
N LYS A 25 9.63 45.80 34.81
CA LYS A 25 8.80 45.19 33.76
C LYS A 25 7.32 45.40 34.05
N THR A 26 6.47 45.30 33.04
CA THR A 26 5.01 45.45 33.24
C THR A 26 4.42 44.32 34.10
N PRO A 27 3.38 44.57 34.91
CA PRO A 27 2.90 45.89 35.32
C PRO A 27 3.85 46.53 36.36
N THR A 28 4.11 47.84 36.23
CA THR A 28 4.91 48.60 37.22
C THR A 28 4.44 50.04 37.32
N THR A 29 4.87 50.74 38.37
CA THR A 29 4.70 52.19 38.51
C THR A 29 6.06 52.86 38.59
N LEU A 30 6.37 53.73 37.62
CA LEU A 30 7.59 54.52 37.60
C LEU A 30 7.35 55.91 38.18
N THR A 31 8.34 56.41 38.93
CA THR A 31 8.34 57.80 39.43
C THR A 31 9.27 58.63 38.57
N LEU A 32 8.70 59.59 37.82
CA LEU A 32 9.42 60.41 36.87
C LEU A 32 9.38 61.89 37.28
N GLU A 33 10.36 62.67 36.84
CA GLU A 33 10.28 64.13 36.98
C GLU A 33 9.19 64.73 36.09
N ALA A 34 8.82 65.98 36.37
CA ALA A 34 7.85 66.66 35.52
C ALA A 34 8.45 66.87 34.11
N GLY A 35 7.75 66.41 33.08
CA GLY A 35 8.24 66.39 31.71
C GLY A 35 7.34 65.57 30.78
N THR A 36 7.70 65.49 29.50
CA THR A 36 7.05 64.62 28.52
C THR A 36 7.98 63.46 28.19
N TYR A 37 7.43 62.26 28.17
CA TYR A 37 8.17 61.01 27.94
C TYR A 37 7.46 60.19 26.86
N THR A 38 8.25 59.53 26.02
CA THR A 38 7.76 58.47 25.12
C THR A 38 8.04 57.12 25.78
N ILE A 39 7.01 56.32 25.98
CA ILE A 39 7.10 55.01 26.62
C ILE A 39 6.81 53.92 25.58
N ARG A 40 7.65 52.89 25.53
CA ARG A 40 7.50 51.69 24.69
C ARG A 40 7.60 50.44 25.57
N ALA A 41 6.80 49.42 25.26
CA ALA A 41 6.86 48.11 25.90
C ALA A 41 7.16 47.03 24.86
N GLU A 42 8.05 46.09 25.19
CA GLU A 42 8.45 44.98 24.33
C GLU A 42 8.43 43.65 25.07
N LEU A 43 7.91 42.61 24.42
CA LEU A 43 7.96 41.24 24.91
C LEU A 43 8.32 40.34 23.73
N GLU A 44 9.31 39.46 23.91
CA GLU A 44 9.78 38.56 22.87
C GLU A 44 8.63 37.66 22.37
N GLY A 45 8.45 37.58 21.04
CA GLY A 45 7.35 36.84 20.40
C GLY A 45 6.01 37.59 20.35
N TYR A 46 5.98 38.90 20.65
CA TYR A 46 4.78 39.72 20.60
C TYR A 46 5.02 41.01 19.83
N THR A 47 3.99 41.42 19.07
CA THR A 47 3.86 42.79 18.59
C THR A 47 3.09 43.64 19.61
N CYS A 48 3.47 44.91 19.74
CA CYS A 48 2.90 45.83 20.73
C CYS A 48 2.04 46.90 20.04
N THR A 49 0.81 47.09 20.52
CA THR A 49 -0.11 48.15 20.03
C THR A 49 -0.67 48.95 21.21
N PRO A 50 -0.51 50.29 21.24
CA PRO A 50 0.30 51.09 20.31
C PRO A 50 1.81 50.80 20.46
N GLN A 51 2.61 51.08 19.44
CA GLN A 51 4.07 50.85 19.48
C GLN A 51 4.77 51.72 20.54
N GLU A 52 4.28 52.94 20.75
CA GLU A 52 4.74 53.87 21.78
C GLU A 52 3.60 54.79 22.25
N GLN A 53 3.73 55.35 23.45
CA GLN A 53 2.78 56.31 24.01
C GLN A 53 3.52 57.51 24.61
N ALA A 54 3.07 58.72 24.27
CA ALA A 54 3.56 59.95 24.89
C ALA A 54 2.78 60.26 26.18
N VAL A 55 3.50 60.47 27.28
CA VAL A 55 2.97 60.69 28.63
C VAL A 55 3.53 62.00 29.17
N ARG A 56 2.68 62.87 29.72
CA ARG A 56 3.09 64.17 30.27
C ARG A 56 2.96 64.20 31.78
N VAL A 57 4.07 64.04 32.48
CA VAL A 57 4.14 64.00 33.95
C VAL A 57 4.16 65.43 34.50
N SER A 58 3.34 65.70 35.52
CA SER A 58 3.31 66.99 36.23
C SER A 58 3.32 66.81 37.75
N ARG A 59 3.81 67.81 38.50
CA ARG A 59 3.99 67.73 39.97
C ARG A 59 2.68 67.71 40.77
N ALA A 60 1.53 67.99 40.15
CA ALA A 60 0.24 68.16 40.82
C ALA A 60 -0.88 67.25 40.26
N ALA A 61 -0.54 66.33 39.35
CA ALA A 61 -1.52 65.45 38.72
C ALA A 61 -1.60 64.09 39.43
N SER A 62 -2.77 63.46 39.32
CA SER A 62 -2.97 62.03 39.60
C SER A 62 -2.06 61.17 38.72
N SER A 63 -1.72 59.96 39.19
CA SER A 63 -0.94 58.97 38.44
C SER A 63 -1.51 58.80 37.03
N GLN A 64 -0.64 58.85 36.00
CA GLN A 64 -1.07 58.54 34.63
C GLN A 64 -1.00 57.04 34.40
N PHE A 65 -2.08 56.48 33.85
CA PHE A 65 -2.13 55.06 33.49
C PHE A 65 -1.99 54.92 31.98
N ILE A 66 -1.07 54.06 31.55
CA ILE A 66 -0.94 53.63 30.16
C ILE A 66 -0.96 52.12 30.04
N PHE A 67 -1.55 51.66 28.95
CA PHE A 67 -1.75 50.24 28.69
C PHE A 67 -1.32 49.85 27.28
N PHE A 68 -0.58 48.76 27.16
CA PHE A 68 -0.15 48.19 25.89
C PHE A 68 -0.83 46.85 25.61
N THR A 69 -1.32 46.67 24.39
CA THR A 69 -1.83 45.36 23.94
C THR A 69 -0.71 44.60 23.23
N LEU A 70 -0.28 43.49 23.84
CA LEU A 70 0.67 42.54 23.27
C LEU A 70 -0.10 41.44 22.52
N ILE A 71 0.16 41.34 21.22
CA ILE A 71 -0.44 40.37 20.31
C ILE A 71 0.64 39.37 19.94
N GLU A 72 0.39 38.10 20.24
CA GLU A 72 1.34 37.01 19.97
C GLU A 72 1.63 36.92 18.47
N GLU A 73 2.90 36.93 18.10
CA GLU A 73 3.32 36.63 16.74
C GLU A 73 3.14 35.14 16.49
N GLN A 74 1.94 34.76 16.06
CA GLN A 74 1.68 33.41 15.57
C GLN A 74 2.46 33.23 14.26
N LYS A 75 3.70 32.75 14.34
CA LYS A 75 4.33 32.04 13.21
C LYS A 75 3.44 30.83 12.97
N THR A 76 2.50 30.94 12.03
CA THR A 76 1.66 29.81 11.62
C THR A 76 2.59 28.70 11.16
N ARG A 77 2.75 27.67 12.00
CA ARG A 77 3.59 26.52 11.71
C ARG A 77 2.86 25.72 10.64
N ARG A 78 3.34 25.83 9.39
CA ARG A 78 2.80 25.10 8.25
C ARG A 78 3.56 23.80 8.12
N GLU A 79 2.85 22.68 8.05
CA GLU A 79 3.45 21.36 8.06
C GLU A 79 2.89 20.50 6.93
N ILE A 80 3.76 19.78 6.25
CA ILE A 80 3.37 18.66 5.38
C ILE A 80 3.41 17.41 6.25
N THR A 81 2.30 16.69 6.34
CA THR A 81 2.24 15.37 6.98
C THR A 81 2.30 14.29 5.91
N ILE A 82 3.27 13.40 5.99
CA ILE A 82 3.42 12.28 5.07
C ILE A 82 3.43 11.01 5.90
N ARG A 83 2.65 10.02 5.49
CA ARG A 83 2.63 8.69 6.11
C ARG A 83 2.65 7.60 5.07
N THR A 84 3.15 6.44 5.47
CA THR A 84 3.17 5.22 4.67
C THR A 84 2.29 4.17 5.32
N GLU A 85 1.63 3.38 4.50
CA GLU A 85 0.79 2.26 4.95
C GLU A 85 0.86 1.11 3.93
N PRO A 86 0.66 -0.15 4.35
CA PRO A 86 0.51 -0.62 5.72
C PRO A 86 1.86 -0.84 6.44
N ILE A 87 2.99 -0.64 5.75
CA ILE A 87 4.35 -0.87 6.25
C ILE A 87 5.13 0.44 6.28
N GLU A 88 6.08 0.55 7.21
CA GLU A 88 6.97 1.71 7.30
C GLU A 88 7.95 1.72 6.13
N GLY A 89 7.87 2.75 5.29
CA GLY A 89 8.80 3.00 4.18
C GLY A 89 9.56 4.31 4.37
N GLU A 90 10.75 4.42 3.75
CA GLU A 90 11.52 5.68 3.71
C GLU A 90 10.76 6.75 2.92
N ILE A 91 10.78 7.99 3.41
CA ILE A 91 10.08 9.14 2.82
C ILE A 91 11.12 10.17 2.40
N PHE A 92 11.06 10.59 1.14
CA PHE A 92 11.94 11.60 0.57
C PHE A 92 11.15 12.81 0.10
N ILE A 93 11.66 14.01 0.37
CA ILE A 93 11.19 15.26 -0.25
C ILE A 93 12.35 15.83 -1.07
N ASP A 94 12.12 16.06 -2.36
CA ASP A 94 13.13 16.59 -3.29
C ASP A 94 14.46 15.81 -3.22
N SER A 95 14.35 14.49 -3.13
CA SER A 95 15.45 13.52 -3.00
C SER A 95 16.21 13.53 -1.67
N VAL A 96 15.72 14.23 -0.65
CA VAL A 96 16.28 14.23 0.71
C VAL A 96 15.42 13.35 1.61
N LEU A 97 16.05 12.39 2.31
CA LEU A 97 15.37 11.54 3.30
C LEU A 97 14.90 12.41 4.48
N VAL A 98 13.59 12.38 4.75
CA VAL A 98 12.97 13.19 5.83
C VAL A 98 12.39 12.35 6.96
N GLY A 99 12.19 11.05 6.75
CA GLY A 99 11.68 10.13 7.77
C GLY A 99 11.40 8.73 7.22
N THR A 100 10.88 7.86 8.08
CA THR A 100 10.47 6.49 7.76
C THR A 100 9.13 6.23 8.45
N GLY A 101 8.16 5.65 7.76
CA GLY A 101 6.82 5.43 8.32
C GLY A 101 5.95 6.70 8.28
N GLU A 102 6.36 7.73 9.03
CA GLU A 102 5.70 9.03 9.12
C GLU A 102 6.72 10.17 9.17
N ALA A 103 6.39 11.31 8.56
CA ALA A 103 7.20 12.53 8.59
C ALA A 103 6.29 13.78 8.67
N ILE A 104 6.63 14.72 9.56
CA ILE A 104 5.95 16.01 9.71
C ILE A 104 6.99 17.12 9.51
N ILE A 105 6.90 17.83 8.38
CA ILE A 105 7.97 18.73 7.93
C ILE A 105 7.45 20.17 7.79
N PRO A 106 8.12 21.16 8.42
CA PRO A 106 7.83 22.57 8.19
C PRO A 106 8.11 22.97 6.74
N HIS A 107 7.28 23.82 6.14
CA HIS A 107 7.48 24.19 4.74
C HIS A 107 6.99 25.62 4.41
N GLU A 108 7.51 26.13 3.29
CA GLU A 108 7.02 27.33 2.61
C GLU A 108 6.11 26.96 1.44
N PHE A 109 5.31 27.92 0.94
CA PHE A 109 4.53 27.68 -0.27
C PHE A 109 5.45 27.39 -1.46
N GLY A 110 5.08 26.39 -2.26
CA GLY A 110 5.96 25.88 -3.30
C GLY A 110 5.49 24.55 -3.87
N VAL A 111 6.37 23.91 -4.62
CA VAL A 111 6.13 22.58 -5.20
C VAL A 111 7.18 21.65 -4.63
N PHE A 112 6.75 20.48 -4.15
CA PHE A 112 7.57 19.45 -3.53
C PHE A 112 7.37 18.15 -4.29
N ASN A 113 8.47 17.41 -4.52
CA ASN A 113 8.41 16.06 -5.06
C ASN A 113 8.58 15.05 -3.92
N ILE A 114 7.52 14.29 -3.62
CA ILE A 114 7.52 13.27 -2.58
C ILE A 114 7.78 11.91 -3.23
N MET A 115 8.76 11.19 -2.71
CA MET A 115 9.11 9.84 -3.15
C MET A 115 9.17 8.90 -1.95
N PHE A 116 9.01 7.61 -2.22
CA PHE A 116 8.98 6.56 -1.23
C PHE A 116 10.08 5.54 -1.55
N GLY A 117 10.82 5.09 -0.54
CA GLY A 117 11.89 4.12 -0.71
C GLY A 117 11.37 2.70 -0.90
N ASP A 118 12.23 1.79 -1.36
CA ASP A 118 11.84 0.39 -1.55
C ASP A 118 11.71 -0.35 -0.22
N VAL A 119 10.68 -1.19 -0.13
CA VAL A 119 10.45 -2.07 1.02
C VAL A 119 10.35 -3.50 0.51
N ALA A 120 11.09 -4.42 1.13
CA ALA A 120 11.10 -5.83 0.73
C ALA A 120 9.68 -6.42 0.73
N ASP A 121 9.34 -7.18 -0.31
CA ASP A 121 8.02 -7.78 -0.55
C ASP A 121 6.88 -6.78 -0.78
N TYR A 122 7.18 -5.51 -1.07
CA TYR A 122 6.19 -4.49 -1.39
C TYR A 122 6.57 -3.69 -2.65
N VAL A 123 5.57 -3.31 -3.43
CA VAL A 123 5.67 -2.33 -4.50
C VAL A 123 5.55 -0.94 -3.89
N SER A 124 6.55 -0.10 -4.13
CA SER A 124 6.62 1.27 -3.67
C SER A 124 5.52 2.14 -4.30
N PRO A 125 4.94 3.11 -3.55
CA PRO A 125 3.97 4.04 -4.11
C PRO A 125 4.58 4.92 -5.21
N GLU A 126 3.74 5.33 -6.17
CA GLU A 126 4.15 6.29 -7.19
C GLU A 126 4.55 7.65 -6.59
N PRO A 127 5.55 8.35 -7.15
CA PRO A 127 5.94 9.68 -6.69
C PRO A 127 4.79 10.69 -6.76
N VAL A 128 4.69 11.54 -5.74
CA VAL A 128 3.64 12.56 -5.63
C VAL A 128 4.24 13.95 -5.81
N ARG A 129 3.78 14.67 -6.82
CA ARG A 129 4.08 16.09 -7.01
C ARG A 129 3.06 16.95 -6.27
N LEU A 130 3.45 17.49 -5.12
CA LEU A 130 2.61 18.29 -4.23
C LEU A 130 2.83 19.78 -4.43
N THR A 131 1.77 20.55 -4.69
CA THR A 131 1.82 22.02 -4.69
C THR A 131 1.17 22.55 -3.42
N VAL A 132 1.92 23.29 -2.60
CA VAL A 132 1.41 23.94 -1.40
C VAL A 132 1.19 25.43 -1.62
N THR A 133 0.00 25.87 -1.22
CA THR A 133 -0.56 27.19 -1.41
C THR A 133 -1.30 27.64 -0.14
N PRO A 134 -1.70 28.91 -0.01
CA PRO A 134 -2.47 29.38 1.14
C PRO A 134 -3.78 28.63 1.40
N THR A 135 -4.38 28.03 0.37
CA THR A 135 -5.67 27.30 0.50
C THR A 135 -5.48 25.84 0.93
N ASN A 136 -4.27 25.31 0.90
CA ASN A 136 -3.92 23.95 1.34
C ASN A 136 -2.63 23.96 2.18
N ALA A 137 -2.53 24.91 3.12
CA ALA A 137 -1.29 25.19 3.86
C ALA A 137 -0.80 24.08 4.81
N ASN A 138 -1.57 23.00 5.01
CA ASN A 138 -1.18 21.84 5.82
C ASN A 138 -1.63 20.53 5.14
N PRO A 139 -1.01 20.14 4.02
CA PRO A 139 -1.44 18.98 3.25
C PRO A 139 -1.04 17.67 3.95
N VAL A 140 -1.84 16.63 3.71
CA VAL A 140 -1.57 15.26 4.13
C VAL A 140 -1.39 14.39 2.90
N VAL A 141 -0.29 13.65 2.84
CA VAL A 141 0.02 12.68 1.79
C VAL A 141 0.14 11.28 2.38
N THR A 142 -0.42 10.29 1.71
CA THR A 142 -0.34 8.89 2.11
C THR A 142 0.25 8.08 0.97
N GLY A 143 1.38 7.42 1.23
CA GLY A 143 1.99 6.45 0.32
C GLY A 143 1.53 5.05 0.68
N THR A 144 0.76 4.42 -0.20
CA THR A 144 0.25 3.06 0.02
C THR A 144 1.12 2.04 -0.69
N TYR A 145 1.89 1.27 0.09
CA TYR A 145 2.68 0.14 -0.39
C TYR A 145 1.77 -1.05 -0.68
N LEU A 146 1.92 -1.66 -1.85
CA LEU A 146 1.16 -2.84 -2.23
C LEU A 146 2.03 -4.08 -2.03
N LYS A 147 1.59 -5.01 -1.17
CA LYS A 147 2.33 -6.25 -0.92
C LYS A 147 2.46 -7.04 -2.24
N MET A 148 3.68 -7.44 -2.60
CA MET A 148 3.92 -8.40 -3.66
C MET A 148 3.38 -9.75 -3.20
N LEU A 149 2.48 -10.33 -3.98
CA LEU A 149 1.85 -11.60 -3.67
C LEU A 149 2.32 -12.62 -4.70
N GLU A 150 3.03 -13.63 -4.24
CA GLU A 150 3.44 -14.77 -5.05
C GLU A 150 2.86 -16.03 -4.43
N PHE A 151 2.12 -16.78 -5.24
CA PHE A 151 1.59 -18.10 -4.88
C PHE A 151 1.98 -19.10 -5.95
N ALA A 152 2.69 -20.15 -5.59
CA ALA A 152 3.05 -21.19 -6.54
C ALA A 152 2.88 -22.60 -5.97
N ALA A 153 2.54 -23.54 -6.84
CA ALA A 153 2.58 -24.95 -6.53
C ALA A 153 3.22 -25.70 -7.70
N TYR A 154 4.18 -26.58 -7.41
CA TYR A 154 4.95 -27.29 -8.44
C TYR A 154 5.37 -28.69 -8.01
N CYS A 155 5.44 -29.59 -8.99
CA CYS A 155 5.72 -31.00 -8.79
C CYS A 155 7.23 -31.27 -8.71
N THR A 156 7.76 -31.84 -7.64
CA THR A 156 9.22 -32.05 -7.49
C THR A 156 9.68 -33.49 -7.67
N ALA A 157 8.79 -34.44 -7.40
CA ALA A 157 9.02 -35.87 -7.57
C ALA A 157 7.68 -36.59 -7.75
N GLU A 158 7.71 -37.91 -8.00
CA GLU A 158 6.49 -38.71 -8.12
C GLU A 158 5.61 -38.53 -6.87
N ASN A 159 4.35 -38.17 -7.08
CA ASN A 159 3.36 -37.82 -6.05
C ASN A 159 3.82 -36.79 -5.00
N THR A 160 4.82 -35.95 -5.33
CA THR A 160 5.38 -34.94 -4.42
C THR A 160 5.23 -33.54 -5.01
N VAL A 161 4.70 -32.61 -4.22
CA VAL A 161 4.41 -31.23 -4.61
C VAL A 161 4.96 -30.29 -3.53
N MET A 162 5.56 -29.19 -3.97
CA MET A 162 5.98 -28.08 -3.11
C MET A 162 5.06 -26.88 -3.36
N THR A 163 4.89 -26.04 -2.34
CA THR A 163 4.08 -24.82 -2.38
C THR A 163 4.89 -23.63 -1.87
N GLU A 164 4.77 -22.49 -2.54
CA GLU A 164 5.36 -21.21 -2.17
C GLU A 164 4.25 -20.19 -1.97
N GLY A 165 4.34 -19.38 -0.91
CA GLY A 165 3.23 -18.55 -0.44
C GLY A 165 2.13 -19.37 0.25
N ASN A 166 1.03 -18.69 0.59
CA ASN A 166 -0.11 -19.32 1.27
C ASN A 166 -1.08 -19.96 0.25
N ILE A 167 -0.62 -21.03 -0.39
CA ILE A 167 -1.37 -21.82 -1.38
C ILE A 167 -1.36 -23.29 -1.01
N GLY A 168 -2.54 -23.91 -1.05
CA GLY A 168 -2.75 -25.35 -0.96
C GLY A 168 -3.37 -25.89 -2.24
N TYR A 169 -3.53 -27.21 -2.31
CA TYR A 169 -4.20 -27.85 -3.45
C TYR A 169 -4.98 -29.10 -3.02
N GLU A 170 -6.03 -29.39 -3.77
CA GLU A 170 -6.82 -30.61 -3.67
C GLU A 170 -6.92 -31.28 -5.05
N VAL A 171 -6.94 -32.60 -5.09
CA VAL A 171 -7.09 -33.39 -6.32
C VAL A 171 -8.26 -34.33 -6.21
N GLY A 172 -8.86 -34.65 -7.36
CA GLY A 172 -9.93 -35.64 -7.41
C GLY A 172 -10.58 -35.76 -8.77
N VAL A 173 -11.87 -36.08 -8.76
CA VAL A 173 -12.66 -36.32 -9.98
C VAL A 173 -13.81 -35.34 -10.08
N TYR A 174 -14.02 -34.86 -11.30
CA TYR A 174 -15.15 -34.04 -11.69
C TYR A 174 -16.07 -34.83 -12.61
N PHE A 175 -17.38 -34.78 -12.34
CA PHE A 175 -18.41 -35.31 -13.22
C PHE A 175 -19.28 -34.18 -13.73
N LYS A 176 -19.57 -34.19 -15.03
CA LYS A 176 -20.35 -33.12 -15.67
C LYS A 176 -21.70 -32.94 -14.98
N GLY A 177 -21.95 -31.75 -14.46
CA GLY A 177 -23.17 -31.40 -13.74
C GLY A 177 -23.16 -31.71 -12.24
N GLU A 178 -22.07 -32.26 -11.71
CA GLU A 178 -21.84 -32.48 -10.28
C GLU A 178 -20.79 -31.50 -9.74
N ALA A 179 -20.74 -31.34 -8.42
CA ALA A 179 -19.62 -30.68 -7.76
C ALA A 179 -18.33 -31.54 -7.85
N PRO A 180 -17.13 -30.93 -7.89
CA PRO A 180 -15.87 -31.67 -7.80
C PRO A 180 -15.82 -32.53 -6.53
N LYS A 181 -15.22 -33.72 -6.62
CA LYS A 181 -15.08 -34.65 -5.49
C LYS A 181 -13.62 -34.96 -5.24
N VAL A 182 -13.09 -34.49 -4.12
CA VAL A 182 -11.74 -34.81 -3.65
C VAL A 182 -11.61 -36.32 -3.50
N SER A 183 -10.49 -36.87 -3.99
CA SER A 183 -10.23 -38.30 -3.89
C SER A 183 -8.74 -38.59 -3.83
N ALA A 184 -8.32 -39.45 -2.90
CA ALA A 184 -6.94 -39.92 -2.81
C ALA A 184 -6.64 -41.06 -3.80
N THR A 185 -7.67 -41.73 -4.32
CA THR A 185 -7.51 -42.92 -5.18
C THR A 185 -7.77 -42.62 -6.65
N HIS A 186 -8.62 -41.63 -6.93
CA HIS A 186 -9.01 -41.18 -8.26
C HIS A 186 -8.62 -39.72 -8.44
N GLY A 187 -8.32 -39.30 -9.67
CA GLY A 187 -7.78 -37.96 -9.93
C GLY A 187 -6.36 -37.99 -10.50
N PRO A 188 -5.81 -36.80 -10.81
CA PRO A 188 -4.51 -36.69 -11.43
C PRO A 188 -3.41 -37.12 -10.48
N ARG A 189 -2.41 -37.82 -11.01
CA ARG A 189 -1.19 -38.20 -10.28
C ARG A 189 0.00 -37.43 -10.78
N VAL A 190 0.92 -37.11 -9.89
CA VAL A 190 2.18 -36.49 -10.26
C VAL A 190 3.12 -37.57 -10.78
N LYS A 191 3.51 -37.47 -12.04
CA LYS A 191 4.38 -38.42 -12.74
C LYS A 191 5.47 -37.69 -13.51
N GLU A 192 6.51 -38.40 -13.89
CA GLU A 192 7.53 -37.88 -14.81
C GLU A 192 6.86 -37.44 -16.12
N ILE A 193 7.22 -36.25 -16.60
CA ILE A 193 6.77 -35.74 -17.89
C ILE A 193 7.64 -36.39 -18.97
N PRO A 194 7.06 -37.10 -19.96
CA PRO A 194 7.85 -37.85 -20.93
C PRO A 194 8.86 -36.98 -21.69
N GLY A 195 10.12 -37.41 -21.69
CA GLY A 195 11.21 -36.69 -22.38
C GLY A 195 11.82 -35.56 -21.55
N SER A 196 11.57 -35.53 -20.24
CA SER A 196 12.01 -34.49 -19.31
C SER A 196 12.45 -35.09 -17.97
N GLN A 197 13.23 -34.34 -17.18
CA GLN A 197 13.54 -34.65 -15.79
C GLN A 197 12.50 -34.10 -14.79
N LYS A 198 11.47 -33.41 -15.28
CA LYS A 198 10.42 -32.77 -14.46
C LYS A 198 9.22 -33.69 -14.26
N PHE A 199 8.47 -33.38 -13.20
CA PHE A 199 7.26 -34.09 -12.82
C PHE A 199 6.02 -33.23 -13.09
N GLY A 200 4.85 -33.82 -13.27
CA GLY A 200 3.64 -33.03 -13.45
C GLY A 200 2.41 -33.84 -13.15
N TRP A 201 1.34 -33.16 -12.75
CA TRP A 201 0.01 -33.74 -12.69
C TRP A 201 -0.40 -34.19 -14.08
N GLU A 202 -0.49 -35.50 -14.29
CA GLU A 202 -1.04 -36.10 -15.50
C GLU A 202 -2.57 -35.99 -15.44
N LEU A 203 -3.12 -35.00 -16.15
CA LEU A 203 -4.55 -34.73 -16.28
C LEU A 203 -5.13 -35.55 -17.43
N GLY A 204 -6.16 -36.33 -17.15
CA GLY A 204 -6.81 -37.23 -18.07
C GLY A 204 -8.23 -37.62 -17.63
N MET A 205 -8.50 -38.93 -17.63
CA MET A 205 -9.77 -39.51 -17.16
C MET A 205 -9.71 -39.71 -15.65
N GLY A 206 -10.68 -39.14 -14.92
CA GLY A 206 -10.67 -39.19 -13.46
C GLY A 206 -11.00 -40.56 -12.87
N ASP A 207 -12.00 -41.24 -13.43
CA ASP A 207 -12.40 -42.59 -13.06
C ASP A 207 -12.66 -43.41 -14.33
N PRO A 208 -11.62 -44.01 -14.93
CA PRO A 208 -11.74 -44.75 -16.19
C PRO A 208 -12.68 -45.96 -16.10
N ASN A 209 -13.06 -46.40 -14.90
CA ASN A 209 -13.95 -47.54 -14.69
C ASN A 209 -15.44 -47.15 -14.63
N ARG A 210 -15.76 -45.85 -14.59
CA ARG A 210 -17.14 -45.33 -14.64
C ARG A 210 -17.54 -44.95 -16.06
N ASN A 211 -18.85 -44.98 -16.35
CA ASN A 211 -19.43 -44.46 -17.59
C ASN A 211 -20.47 -43.36 -17.29
N PRO A 212 -20.23 -42.08 -17.64
CA PRO A 212 -19.00 -41.55 -18.22
C PRO A 212 -17.84 -41.54 -17.20
N PRO A 213 -16.57 -41.59 -17.65
CA PRO A 213 -15.40 -41.78 -16.79
C PRO A 213 -15.04 -40.58 -15.91
N GLY A 214 -15.70 -39.42 -16.08
CA GLY A 214 -15.32 -38.19 -15.39
C GLY A 214 -13.97 -37.64 -15.82
N SER A 215 -13.67 -36.44 -15.36
CA SER A 215 -12.42 -35.72 -15.64
C SER A 215 -11.57 -35.65 -14.39
N ASP A 216 -10.27 -35.76 -14.54
CA ASP A 216 -9.33 -35.31 -13.51
C ASP A 216 -9.55 -33.81 -13.22
N TYR A 217 -9.51 -33.44 -11.94
CA TYR A 217 -9.37 -32.04 -11.55
C TYR A 217 -8.32 -31.87 -10.46
N ILE A 218 -7.75 -30.68 -10.44
CA ILE A 218 -6.96 -30.12 -9.35
C ILE A 218 -7.53 -28.75 -9.02
N GLU A 219 -7.65 -28.42 -7.74
CA GLU A 219 -8.08 -27.12 -7.27
C GLU A 219 -6.99 -26.53 -6.36
N PHE A 220 -6.52 -25.34 -6.72
CA PHE A 220 -5.56 -24.58 -5.93
C PHE A 220 -6.31 -23.55 -5.09
N ILE A 221 -5.98 -23.49 -3.81
CA ILE A 221 -6.69 -22.68 -2.81
C ILE A 221 -5.66 -21.75 -2.18
N PHE A 222 -5.87 -20.45 -2.27
CA PHE A 222 -4.95 -19.45 -1.71
C PHE A 222 -5.73 -18.29 -1.09
N THR A 223 -5.08 -17.58 -0.16
CA THR A 223 -5.74 -16.48 0.57
C THR A 223 -5.15 -15.13 0.16
N MET A 224 -6.01 -14.26 -0.34
CA MET A 224 -5.71 -12.86 -0.61
C MET A 224 -5.89 -12.04 0.67
N PRO A 225 -5.08 -10.98 0.88
CA PRO A 225 -5.26 -10.08 2.02
C PRO A 225 -6.64 -9.42 1.99
N GLU A 226 -7.11 -9.01 3.16
CA GLU A 226 -8.30 -8.14 3.28
C GLU A 226 -8.03 -6.79 2.59
N GLY A 227 -9.08 -6.17 2.03
CA GLY A 227 -8.97 -4.89 1.32
C GLY A 227 -9.26 -4.98 -0.18
N GLU A 228 -8.79 -4.00 -0.96
CA GLU A 228 -9.07 -3.92 -2.39
C GLU A 228 -8.17 -4.86 -3.20
N VAL A 229 -8.63 -6.08 -3.41
CA VAL A 229 -7.91 -7.13 -4.16
C VAL A 229 -8.12 -7.04 -5.67
N SER A 230 -9.28 -6.55 -6.11
CA SER A 230 -9.68 -6.57 -7.52
C SER A 230 -8.79 -5.73 -8.44
N ALA A 231 -8.06 -4.77 -7.89
CA ALA A 231 -7.17 -3.87 -8.62
C ALA A 231 -5.72 -4.39 -8.73
N LEU A 232 -5.35 -5.43 -7.96
CA LEU A 232 -3.99 -5.97 -7.98
C LEU A 232 -3.66 -6.56 -9.36
N PRO A 233 -2.50 -6.24 -9.94
CA PRO A 233 -2.13 -6.65 -11.29
C PRO A 233 -1.59 -8.08 -11.35
N LEU A 234 -2.23 -9.02 -10.64
CA LEU A 234 -1.80 -10.41 -10.60
C LEU A 234 -2.17 -11.17 -11.89
N SER A 235 -1.30 -12.08 -12.28
CA SER A 235 -1.45 -12.97 -13.43
C SER A 235 -1.47 -14.43 -13.00
N LEU A 236 -2.30 -15.23 -13.65
CA LEU A 236 -2.24 -16.68 -13.61
C LEU A 236 -1.24 -17.20 -14.66
N LYS A 237 -0.17 -17.83 -14.21
CA LYS A 237 0.79 -18.54 -15.07
C LYS A 237 0.60 -20.05 -14.94
N LEU A 238 0.29 -20.70 -16.06
CA LEU A 238 0.14 -22.16 -16.13
C LEU A 238 1.25 -22.77 -16.98
N TYR A 239 1.98 -23.70 -16.38
CA TYR A 239 3.00 -24.50 -17.05
C TYR A 239 2.36 -25.80 -17.53
N LEU A 240 1.51 -25.65 -18.54
CA LEU A 240 0.59 -26.67 -19.03
C LEU A 240 1.06 -27.19 -20.40
N TYR A 241 1.14 -28.52 -20.51
CA TYR A 241 1.70 -29.20 -21.68
C TYR A 241 0.74 -30.25 -22.21
N ARG A 242 0.53 -30.26 -23.51
CA ARG A 242 -0.22 -31.28 -24.22
C ARG A 242 0.64 -32.53 -24.40
N SER A 243 0.18 -33.70 -23.95
CA SER A 243 0.87 -34.97 -24.24
C SER A 243 0.64 -35.46 -25.66
N ASN A 244 1.40 -36.47 -26.09
CA ASN A 244 1.11 -37.31 -27.25
C ASN A 244 0.35 -38.61 -26.87
N LYS A 245 0.14 -38.86 -25.57
CA LYS A 245 -0.52 -40.06 -25.04
C LYS A 245 -2.04 -39.94 -25.13
N LYS A 246 -2.64 -40.61 -26.11
CA LYS A 246 -4.11 -40.66 -26.30
C LYS A 246 -4.78 -41.55 -25.25
N TYR A 247 -6.05 -41.27 -24.97
CA TYR A 247 -6.91 -42.19 -24.23
C TYR A 247 -7.07 -43.51 -24.99
N PRO A 248 -7.35 -44.63 -24.29
CA PRO A 248 -7.68 -45.89 -24.92
C PRO A 248 -8.78 -45.72 -25.98
N LEU A 249 -8.61 -46.35 -27.13
CA LEU A 249 -9.57 -46.36 -28.26
C LEU A 249 -9.84 -44.99 -28.92
N SER A 250 -9.16 -43.91 -28.51
CA SER A 250 -9.30 -42.61 -29.17
C SER A 250 -8.53 -42.55 -30.49
N ILE A 251 -9.22 -42.22 -31.57
CA ILE A 251 -8.61 -41.99 -32.88
C ILE A 251 -8.18 -40.52 -33.09
N SER A 252 -8.73 -39.59 -32.30
CA SER A 252 -8.35 -38.17 -32.34
C SER A 252 -7.46 -37.78 -31.15
N GLY A 253 -6.96 -36.54 -31.12
CA GLY A 253 -6.06 -36.05 -30.07
C GLY A 253 -6.44 -34.65 -29.61
N ARG A 254 -7.67 -34.49 -29.12
CA ARG A 254 -8.17 -33.24 -28.54
C ARG A 254 -7.64 -33.11 -27.13
N SER A 255 -6.78 -32.10 -26.96
CA SER A 255 -6.24 -31.64 -25.68
C SER A 255 -7.06 -30.43 -25.28
N GLU A 256 -7.95 -30.60 -24.31
CA GLU A 256 -8.84 -29.55 -23.82
C GLU A 256 -8.78 -29.52 -22.30
N VAL A 257 -8.66 -28.33 -21.73
CA VAL A 257 -8.65 -28.06 -20.30
C VAL A 257 -9.65 -26.95 -20.02
N THR A 258 -10.34 -27.05 -18.89
CA THR A 258 -11.20 -25.98 -18.37
C THR A 258 -10.55 -25.44 -17.10
N VAL A 259 -10.41 -24.11 -17.03
CA VAL A 259 -9.97 -23.39 -15.83
C VAL A 259 -11.14 -22.61 -15.27
N MET A 260 -11.38 -22.73 -13.97
CA MET A 260 -12.39 -21.98 -13.25
C MET A 260 -11.72 -21.19 -12.13
N VAL A 261 -12.14 -19.95 -11.92
CA VAL A 261 -11.71 -19.12 -10.80
C VAL A 261 -12.94 -18.77 -9.97
N ASN A 262 -12.91 -19.06 -8.67
CA ASN A 262 -14.00 -18.82 -7.74
C ASN A 262 -15.36 -19.35 -8.24
N GLY A 263 -15.34 -20.57 -8.80
CA GLY A 263 -16.52 -21.26 -9.32
C GLY A 263 -17.04 -20.75 -10.67
N ARG A 264 -16.39 -19.75 -11.28
CA ARG A 264 -16.75 -19.21 -12.61
C ARG A 264 -15.78 -19.73 -13.66
N ILE A 265 -16.30 -20.05 -14.84
CA ILE A 265 -15.46 -20.44 -15.99
C ILE A 265 -14.57 -19.25 -16.37
N PHE A 266 -13.26 -19.47 -16.35
CA PHE A 266 -12.23 -18.51 -16.73
C PHE A 266 -11.66 -18.84 -18.12
N LEU A 267 -11.30 -20.11 -18.34
CA LEU A 267 -10.94 -20.64 -19.66
C LEU A 267 -11.79 -21.87 -19.95
N ASP A 268 -12.43 -21.93 -21.13
CA ASP A 268 -13.24 -23.07 -21.55
C ASP A 268 -12.69 -23.75 -22.79
N ASN A 269 -12.68 -25.09 -22.79
CA ASN A 269 -12.14 -25.95 -23.85
C ASN A 269 -10.78 -25.49 -24.37
N TYR A 270 -9.97 -24.94 -23.47
CA TYR A 270 -8.70 -24.33 -23.79
C TYR A 270 -7.67 -25.40 -24.15
N ARG A 271 -6.83 -25.11 -25.15
CA ARG A 271 -5.88 -26.07 -25.70
C ARG A 271 -4.46 -25.59 -25.40
N PRO A 272 -3.69 -26.31 -24.56
CA PRO A 272 -2.29 -26.00 -24.32
C PRO A 272 -1.50 -25.90 -25.63
N HIS A 273 -0.72 -24.85 -25.80
CA HIS A 273 0.09 -24.65 -27.00
C HIS A 273 1.39 -25.46 -26.95
N ASN A 274 1.90 -25.70 -25.75
CA ASN A 274 3.20 -26.32 -25.53
C ASN A 274 3.13 -27.86 -25.50
N GLY A 275 4.09 -28.53 -26.12
CA GLY A 275 4.33 -29.98 -25.96
C GLY A 275 5.22 -30.29 -24.75
N PRO A 276 5.41 -31.58 -24.40
CA PRO A 276 6.17 -31.98 -23.21
C PRO A 276 7.63 -31.53 -23.27
N GLU A 277 8.23 -31.42 -24.45
CA GLU A 277 9.59 -30.93 -24.66
C GLU A 277 9.82 -29.49 -24.18
N ALA A 278 8.76 -28.69 -24.08
CA ALA A 278 8.83 -27.30 -23.65
C ALA A 278 9.02 -27.14 -22.14
N VAL A 279 8.82 -28.21 -21.36
CA VAL A 279 8.88 -28.16 -19.89
C VAL A 279 10.29 -27.91 -19.37
N GLU A 280 11.32 -28.39 -20.07
CA GLU A 280 12.73 -28.13 -19.72
C GLU A 280 13.09 -26.63 -19.80
N PHE A 281 12.32 -25.86 -20.56
CA PHE A 281 12.50 -24.42 -20.72
C PHE A 281 11.50 -23.60 -19.89
N ASP A 282 10.74 -24.24 -19.00
CA ASP A 282 9.74 -23.57 -18.16
C ASP A 282 8.78 -22.70 -18.98
N ARG A 283 8.38 -23.17 -20.16
CA ARG A 283 7.39 -22.47 -20.99
C ARG A 283 6.04 -22.50 -20.28
N PHE A 284 5.47 -21.31 -20.07
CA PHE A 284 4.16 -21.12 -19.47
C PHE A 284 3.26 -20.30 -20.37
N GLU A 285 2.00 -20.27 -20.02
CA GLU A 285 0.97 -19.42 -20.61
C GLU A 285 0.35 -18.57 -19.51
N GLU A 286 0.04 -17.32 -19.81
CA GLU A 286 -0.26 -16.29 -18.82
C GLU A 286 -1.58 -15.57 -19.12
N TRP A 287 -2.37 -15.32 -18.08
CA TRP A 287 -3.60 -14.56 -18.14
C TRP A 287 -3.74 -13.63 -16.95
N SER A 288 -4.19 -12.40 -17.17
CA SER A 288 -4.48 -11.49 -16.06
C SER A 288 -5.66 -12.00 -15.22
N LEU A 289 -5.50 -11.96 -13.89
CA LEU A 289 -6.55 -12.24 -12.91
C LEU A 289 -7.22 -10.96 -12.36
N GLN A 290 -6.92 -9.80 -12.94
CA GLN A 290 -7.51 -8.53 -12.53
C GLN A 290 -9.04 -8.62 -12.52
N HIS A 291 -9.66 -8.06 -11.48
CA HIS A 291 -11.11 -8.12 -11.25
C HIS A 291 -11.74 -9.52 -11.09
N THR A 292 -10.93 -10.58 -11.01
CA THR A 292 -11.41 -11.97 -10.86
C THR A 292 -11.29 -12.46 -9.41
N LEU A 293 -10.28 -11.97 -8.69
CA LEU A 293 -9.99 -12.34 -7.31
C LEU A 293 -10.84 -11.55 -6.32
N ILE A 294 -11.12 -12.18 -5.18
CA ILE A 294 -11.86 -11.60 -4.05
C ILE A 294 -10.97 -11.51 -2.81
N PRO A 295 -11.28 -10.65 -1.83
CA PRO A 295 -10.64 -10.71 -0.51
C PRO A 295 -10.87 -12.07 0.16
N GLY A 296 -9.87 -12.56 0.91
CA GLY A 296 -9.93 -13.86 1.56
C GLY A 296 -9.64 -15.04 0.62
N GLU A 297 -10.33 -16.16 0.81
CA GLU A 297 -10.06 -17.40 0.10
C GLU A 297 -10.46 -17.32 -1.38
N ASN A 298 -9.52 -17.69 -2.26
CA ASN A 298 -9.72 -17.83 -3.70
C ASN A 298 -9.40 -19.24 -4.14
N ARG A 299 -10.08 -19.69 -5.20
CA ARG A 299 -9.96 -21.04 -5.74
C ARG A 299 -9.72 -20.99 -7.25
N VAL A 300 -8.67 -21.66 -7.71
CA VAL A 300 -8.37 -21.88 -9.14
C VAL A 300 -8.46 -23.37 -9.41
N MET A 301 -9.53 -23.80 -10.08
CA MET A 301 -9.75 -25.19 -10.45
C MET A 301 -9.32 -25.41 -11.91
N ILE A 302 -8.51 -26.43 -12.15
CA ILE A 302 -8.08 -26.88 -13.47
C ILE A 302 -8.55 -28.33 -13.66
N ARG A 303 -9.24 -28.61 -14.77
CA ARG A 303 -9.70 -29.96 -15.09
C ARG A 303 -9.56 -30.30 -16.56
N SER A 304 -9.48 -31.59 -16.87
CA SER A 304 -9.63 -32.06 -18.25
C SER A 304 -11.01 -31.69 -18.81
N GLY A 305 -11.01 -31.12 -20.02
CA GLY A 305 -12.22 -30.71 -20.74
C GLY A 305 -13.12 -31.90 -21.10
N ASN A 306 -14.41 -31.63 -21.33
CA ASN A 306 -15.40 -32.69 -21.55
C ASN A 306 -15.16 -33.51 -22.83
N ASN A 307 -14.48 -32.94 -23.84
CA ASN A 307 -14.13 -33.65 -25.08
C ASN A 307 -12.64 -34.01 -25.15
N ASN A 308 -11.91 -33.85 -24.04
CA ASN A 308 -10.49 -34.20 -23.96
C ASN A 308 -10.32 -35.71 -24.17
N ASN A 309 -9.37 -36.10 -25.01
CA ASN A 309 -9.08 -37.51 -25.28
C ASN A 309 -7.58 -37.81 -25.40
N ILE A 310 -6.77 -36.96 -24.79
CA ILE A 310 -5.32 -37.07 -24.68
C ILE A 310 -4.90 -36.54 -23.31
N HIS A 311 -3.85 -37.08 -22.72
CA HIS A 311 -3.38 -36.59 -21.43
C HIS A 311 -2.75 -35.20 -21.55
N ASN A 312 -2.85 -34.41 -20.49
CA ASN A 312 -2.16 -33.13 -20.34
C ASN A 312 -1.28 -33.19 -19.08
N TYR A 313 -0.22 -32.40 -19.03
CA TYR A 313 0.66 -32.29 -17.87
C TYR A 313 0.65 -30.87 -17.35
N LEU A 314 0.42 -30.71 -16.06
CA LEU A 314 0.65 -29.45 -15.35
C LEU A 314 1.86 -29.64 -14.43
N TRP A 315 2.96 -28.94 -14.68
CA TRP A 315 4.16 -29.04 -13.82
C TRP A 315 4.13 -28.02 -12.68
N LYS A 316 3.70 -26.79 -12.99
CA LYS A 316 3.67 -25.65 -12.07
C LYS A 316 2.45 -24.76 -12.35
N ILE A 317 1.91 -24.17 -11.30
CA ILE A 317 1.05 -23.00 -11.32
C ILE A 317 1.76 -21.87 -10.55
N ALA A 318 1.66 -20.65 -11.04
CA ALA A 318 2.07 -19.45 -10.31
C ALA A 318 1.03 -18.34 -10.45
N ILE A 319 0.86 -17.56 -9.38
CA ILE A 319 0.00 -16.39 -9.30
C ILE A 319 0.85 -15.26 -8.71
N GLU A 320 1.23 -14.31 -9.54
CA GLU A 320 2.16 -13.19 -9.24
C GLU A 320 1.92 -11.99 -10.15
#